data_AF-A0A0N4T7X2-F1
#
_entry.id   AF-A0A0N4T7X2-F1
#
_cell.length_a   1.000
_cell.length_b   1.000
_cell.length_c   1.000
_cell.angle_alpha   90.00
_cell.angle_beta   90.00
_cell.angle_gamma   90.00
#
_symmetry.space_group_name_H-M   'P 1'
#
loop_
_entity.id
_entity.type
_entity.pdbx_description
1 polymer ?
#
loop_
_entity_poly.entity_id
_entity_poly.type
_entity_poly.pdbx_seq_one_letter_code
_entity_poly.pdbx_strand_id
1 'polypeptide(L)' 'MRCHYDVLEVDCNADDDTIKKAYRKLALKWHPDKNPSNVEECTRYFALIQQAYDILSDPQERAWYNRHRESILKGG' A
#
# COMPACT_ATOMS: atom_id res chain seq x y z
N MET A 1 13.14 -2.45 -5.03
CA MET A 1 11.84 -3.11 -4.84
C MET A 1 10.94 -2.12 -4.12
N ARG A 2 9.83 -1.64 -4.71
CA ARG A 2 8.89 -0.78 -3.95
C ARG A 2 8.06 -1.70 -3.04
N CYS A 3 8.26 -1.59 -1.74
CA CYS A 3 7.52 -2.36 -0.75
C CYS A 3 6.10 -1.79 -0.62
N HIS A 4 5.08 -2.61 -0.34
CA HIS A 4 3.71 -2.11 -0.10
C HIS A 4 3.65 -1.06 1.03
N TYR A 5 4.56 -1.15 2.01
CA TYR A 5 4.74 -0.15 3.06
C TYR A 5 5.19 1.21 2.52
N ASP A 6 6.07 1.23 1.52
CA ASP A 6 6.57 2.45 0.88
C ASP A 6 5.46 3.16 0.08
N VAL A 7 4.58 2.38 -0.56
CA VAL A 7 3.40 2.90 -1.28
C VAL A 7 2.42 3.60 -0.34
N LEU A 8 2.27 3.07 0.88
CA LEU A 8 1.43 3.66 1.91
C LEU A 8 2.15 4.75 2.73
N GLU A 9 3.42 5.04 2.42
CA GLU A 9 4.27 5.95 3.21
C GLU A 9 4.31 5.57 4.71
N VAL A 10 4.34 4.27 5.02
CA VAL A 10 4.38 3.73 6.39
C VAL A 10 5.63 2.90 6.64
N ASP A 11 5.98 2.74 7.91
CA ASP A 11 7.08 1.86 8.33
C ASP A 11 6.75 0.37 8.08
N CYS A 12 7.76 -0.47 7.88
CA CYS A 12 7.58 -1.91 7.72
C CYS A 12 7.00 -2.59 8.97
N ASN A 13 7.18 -1.97 10.15
CA ASN A 13 6.61 -2.38 11.43
C ASN A 13 5.31 -1.64 11.75
N ALA A 14 4.71 -0.92 10.80
CA ALA A 14 3.46 -0.21 11.04
C ALA A 14 2.34 -1.18 11.46
N ASP A 15 1.55 -0.73 12.43
CA ASP A 15 0.36 -1.41 12.93
C ASP A 15 -0.81 -1.22 11.98
N ASP A 16 -1.81 -2.10 12.04
CA ASP A 16 -2.98 -2.09 11.17
C ASP A 16 -3.74 -0.75 11.22
N ASP A 17 -3.78 -0.12 12.39
CA ASP A 17 -4.37 1.21 12.58
C ASP A 17 -3.60 2.31 11.81
N THR A 18 -2.26 2.22 11.79
CA THR A 18 -1.40 3.15 11.05
C THR A 18 -1.58 2.98 9.55
N ILE A 19 -1.66 1.73 9.08
CA ILE A 19 -1.91 1.38 7.68
C ILE A 19 -3.29 1.91 7.24
N LYS A 20 -4.35 1.72 8.04
CA LYS A 20 -5.68 2.28 7.77
C LYS A 20 -5.69 3.81 7.71
N LYS A 21 -5.01 4.47 8.64
CA LYS A 21 -4.91 5.94 8.66
C LYS A 21 -4.17 6.47 7.44
N ALA A 22 -3.06 5.85 7.07
CA ALA A 22 -2.28 6.22 5.90
C ALA A 22 -3.07 6.01 4.59
N TYR A 23 -3.72 4.85 4.44
CA TYR A 23 -4.61 4.56 3.31
C TYR A 23 -5.68 5.65 3.14
N ARG A 24 -6.39 6.00 4.22
CA ARG A 24 -7.42 7.05 4.16
C ARG A 24 -6.86 8.41 3.75
N LYS A 25 -5.69 8.79 4.29
CA LYS A 25 -5.03 10.06 3.97
C LYS A 25 -4.61 10.11 2.50
N LEU A 26 -4.03 9.02 1.99
CA LEU A 26 -3.57 8.91 0.61
C LEU A 26 -4.73 8.80 -0.38
N ALA A 27 -5.77 8.04 -0.05
CA ALA A 27 -7.00 7.92 -0.84
C ALA A 27 -7.66 9.28 -1.06
N LEU A 28 -7.71 10.13 -0.03
CA LEU A 28 -8.23 11.50 -0.14
C LEU A 28 -7.29 12.43 -0.94
N LYS A 29 -5.98 12.24 -0.83
CA LYS A 29 -4.97 13.02 -1.57
C LYS A 29 -5.01 12.71 -3.06
N TRP A 30 -5.15 11.44 -3.41
CA TRP A 30 -5.20 10.93 -4.78
C TRP A 30 -6.63 10.70 -5.28
N HIS A 31 -7.64 11.29 -4.62
CA HIS A 31 -9.02 11.11 -5.06
C HIS A 31 -9.24 11.82 -6.40
N PRO A 32 -9.85 11.17 -7.41
CA PRO A 32 -10.05 11.75 -8.74
C PRO A 32 -10.94 13.00 -8.71
N ASP A 33 -11.88 13.06 -7.75
CA ASP A 33 -12.76 14.24 -7.53
C ASP A 33 -11.98 15.52 -7.18
N LYS A 34 -10.89 15.40 -6.39
CA LYS A 34 -10.04 16.54 -6.04
C LYS A 34 -8.94 16.83 -7.05
N ASN A 35 -8.68 15.89 -7.97
CA ASN A 35 -7.61 15.98 -8.95
C ASN A 35 -8.14 15.78 -10.38
N PRO A 36 -9.03 16.67 -10.86
CA PRO A 36 -9.62 16.54 -12.19
C PRO A 36 -8.61 16.65 -13.33
N SER A 37 -7.42 17.22 -13.09
CA SER A 37 -6.33 17.30 -14.08
C SER A 37 -5.43 16.06 -14.13
N ASN A 38 -5.37 15.27 -13.06
CA ASN A 38 -4.44 14.14 -12.92
C ASN A 38 -5.17 12.82 -12.65
N VAL A 39 -6.36 12.64 -13.24
CA VAL A 39 -7.23 11.47 -13.01
C VAL A 39 -6.51 10.15 -13.30
N GLU A 40 -5.72 10.09 -14.37
CA GLU A 40 -4.97 8.89 -14.75
C GLU A 40 -3.92 8.52 -13.69
N GLU A 41 -3.11 9.51 -13.27
CA GLU A 41 -2.08 9.32 -12.26
C GLU A 41 -2.71 8.99 -10.89
N CYS A 42 -3.79 9.67 -10.54
CA CYS A 42 -4.60 9.38 -9.35
C CYS A 42 -5.12 7.96 -9.34
N THR A 43 -5.68 7.48 -10.46
CA THR A 43 -6.19 6.12 -10.58
C THR A 43 -5.07 5.10 -10.38
N ARG A 44 -3.89 5.35 -10.97
CA ARG A 44 -2.72 4.49 -10.82
C ARG A 44 -2.20 4.45 -9.38
N TYR A 45 -2.04 5.61 -8.74
CA TYR A 45 -1.63 5.67 -7.34
C TYR A 45 -2.68 5.04 -6.42
N PHE A 46 -3.97 5.31 -6.64
CA PHE A 46 -5.06 4.75 -5.87
C PHE A 46 -5.09 3.23 -5.97
N ALA A 47 -4.90 2.66 -7.16
CA ALA A 47 -4.80 1.21 -7.36
C ALA A 47 -3.61 0.62 -6.59
N LEU A 48 -2.45 1.27 -6.61
CA LEU A 48 -1.27 0.83 -5.84
C LEU A 48 -1.52 0.89 -4.32
N ILE A 49 -2.10 1.98 -3.84
CA ILE A 49 -2.46 2.19 -2.43
C ILE A 49 -3.47 1.13 -1.97
N GLN A 50 -4.48 0.84 -2.80
CA GLN A 50 -5.48 -0.18 -2.51
C GLN A 50 -4.87 -1.58 -2.47
N GLN A 51 -4.03 -1.94 -3.44
CA GLN A 51 -3.36 -3.24 -3.47
C GLN A 51 -2.42 -3.42 -2.27
N ALA A 52 -1.68 -2.37 -1.90
CA ALA A 52 -0.85 -2.37 -0.70
C ALA A 52 -1.68 -2.55 0.58
N TYR A 53 -2.81 -1.85 0.66
CA TYR A 53 -3.70 -1.94 1.81
C TYR A 53 -4.37 -3.31 1.92
N ASP A 54 -4.81 -3.92 0.82
CA ASP A 54 -5.44 -5.25 0.80
C ASP A 54 -4.53 -6.29 1.46
N ILE A 55 -3.27 -6.35 0.98
CA ILE A 55 -2.25 -7.29 1.49
C ILE A 55 -1.85 -6.97 2.93
N LEU A 56 -1.78 -5.70 3.31
CA LEU A 56 -1.26 -5.28 4.62
C LEU A 56 -2.34 -5.18 5.70
N SER A 57 -3.61 -5.04 5.32
CA SER A 57 -4.75 -4.93 6.23
C SER A 57 -5.21 -6.28 6.76
N ASP A 58 -4.92 -7.37 6.06
CA ASP A 58 -5.21 -8.71 6.53
C ASP A 58 -3.95 -9.37 7.11
N PRO A 59 -3.97 -9.85 8.36
CA PRO A 59 -2.80 -10.45 8.98
C PRO A 59 -2.36 -11.75 8.29
N GLN A 60 -3.27 -12.52 7.68
CA GLN A 60 -2.89 -13.71 6.92
C GLN A 60 -2.22 -13.32 5.59
N GLU A 61 -2.78 -12.35 4.87
CA GLU A 61 -2.16 -11.87 3.63
C GLU A 61 -0.83 -11.18 3.89
N ARG A 62 -0.72 -10.42 4.98
CA ARG A 62 0.53 -9.79 5.42
C ARG A 62 1.57 -10.84 5.79
N ALA A 63 1.18 -11.92 6.46
CA ALA A 63 2.07 -13.03 6.76
C ALA A 63 2.49 -13.78 5.48
N TRP A 64 1.57 -13.99 4.54
CA TRP A 64 1.88 -14.58 3.23
C TRP A 64 2.86 -13.71 2.45
N TYR A 65 2.61 -12.40 2.35
CA TYR A 65 3.48 -11.44 1.69
C TYR A 65 4.86 -11.36 2.36
N ASN A 66 4.92 -11.38 3.70
CA ASN A 66 6.19 -11.39 4.42
C ASN A 66 6.99 -12.69 4.22
N ARG A 67 6.32 -13.85 4.16
CA ARG A 67 7.00 -15.11 3.83
C ARG A 67 7.45 -15.16 2.38
N HIS A 68 6.62 -14.68 1.46
CA HIS A 68 6.91 -14.72 0.03
C HIS A 68 7.99 -13.69 -0.36
N ARG A 69 7.97 -12.48 0.21
CA ARG A 69 9.05 -11.50 0.02
C ARG A 69 10.39 -12.03 0.52
N GLU A 70 10.40 -12.70 1.67
CA GLU A 70 11.66 -13.23 2.23
C GLU A 70 12.18 -14.38 1.38
N SER A 71 11.29 -15.22 0.84
CA SER A 71 11.65 -16.28 -0.10
C SER A 71 12.20 -15.76 -1.44
N ILE A 72 11.67 -14.65 -1.96
CA ILE A 72 12.19 -13.99 -3.17
C ILE A 72 13.55 -13.32 -2.89
N LEU A 73 13.75 -12.78 -1.69
CA LEU A 73 15.00 -12.10 -1.30
C LEU A 73 16.12 -13.04 -0.84
N LYS A 74 15.81 -14.22 -0.29
CA LYS A 74 16.81 -15.23 0.15
C LYS A 74 17.21 -16.25 -0.92
N GLY A 75 16.51 -16.30 -2.05
CA GLY A 75 16.75 -17.26 -3.13
C GLY A 75 17.72 -16.79 -4.22
N GLY A 76 18.55 -15.78 -3.93
CA GLY A 76 19.58 -15.24 -4.84
C GLY A 76 20.97 -15.72 -4.47
#